data_AF-A0A1Y1Q1C7-F1
#
_entry.id   AF-A0A1Y1Q1C7-F1
#
_cell.length_a   1.000
_cell.length_b   1.000
_cell.length_c   1.000
_cell.angle_alpha   90.00
_cell.angle_beta   90.00
_cell.angle_gamma   90.00
#
_symmetry.space_group_name_H-M   'P 1'
#
loop_
_entity.id
_entity.type
_entity.pdbx_description
1 polymer ?
#
loop_
_entity_poly.entity_id
_entity_poly.type
_entity_poly.pdbx_seq_one_letter_code
_entity_poly.pdbx_strand_id
1 'polypeptide(L)' 'MKSAIRQKMLVKAGGKLEISSPKLPDGALVEVRVFLLPKEEQDMTDYLLSTEANRQHLMEALADLENPSTYIYVNPENL' A
#
# COMPACT_ATOMS: atom_id res chain seq x y z
N MET A 1 -0.71 -26.05 -1.41
CA MET A 1 -1.50 -24.85 -1.07
C MET A 1 -0.64 -23.95 -0.19
N LYS A 2 -0.21 -22.77 -0.65
CA LYS A 2 0.65 -21.87 0.15
C LYS A 2 -0.25 -20.91 0.93
N SER A 3 -0.47 -21.19 2.21
CA SER A 3 -1.19 -20.28 3.11
C SER A 3 -0.20 -19.27 3.68
N ALA A 4 -0.18 -18.05 3.16
CA ALA A 4 0.55 -16.95 3.76
C ALA A 4 -0.36 -16.20 4.75
N ILE A 5 0.18 -15.83 5.91
CA ILE A 5 -0.51 -15.00 6.91
C ILE A 5 0.13 -13.61 6.82
N ARG A 6 -0.67 -12.59 6.47
CA ARG A 6 -0.26 -11.19 6.49
C ARG A 6 -1.03 -10.48 7.61
N GLN A 7 -0.31 -9.93 8.59
CA GLN A 7 -0.91 -9.25 9.73
C GLN A 7 -0.18 -7.92 10.00
N LYS A 8 -0.94 -6.85 10.28
CA LYS A 8 -0.44 -5.56 10.76
C LYS A 8 -0.75 -5.46 12.26
N MET A 9 0.25 -5.19 13.09
CA MET A 9 0.09 -5.06 14.53
C MET A 9 1.09 -4.06 15.11
N LEU A 10 0.77 -3.52 16.28
CA LEU A 10 1.71 -2.71 17.05
C LEU A 10 2.66 -3.60 17.84
N VAL A 11 3.92 -3.17 17.93
CA VAL A 11 4.94 -3.82 18.76
C VAL A 11 4.61 -3.57 20.22
N LYS A 12 4.50 -4.64 21.04
CA LYS A 12 4.27 -4.52 22.47
C LYS A 12 5.56 -4.15 23.22
N ALA A 13 5.42 -3.80 24.50
CA ALA A 13 6.54 -3.48 25.38
C ALA A 13 7.67 -4.53 25.29
N GLY A 14 8.91 -4.05 25.17
CA GLY A 14 10.09 -4.91 25.02
C GLY A 14 10.25 -5.56 23.65
N GLY A 15 9.61 -5.03 22.59
CA GLY A 15 9.82 -5.52 21.22
C GLY A 15 9.01 -6.77 20.86
N LYS A 16 8.00 -7.14 21.66
CA LYS A 16 7.25 -8.39 21.49
C LYS A 16 6.19 -8.28 20.38
N LEU A 17 6.09 -9.33 19.57
CA LEU A 17 5.07 -9.54 18.54
C LEU A 17 4.33 -10.85 18.86
N GLU A 18 3.00 -10.87 18.72
CA GLU A 18 2.18 -12.05 18.98
C GLU A 18 1.33 -12.38 17.75
N ILE A 19 1.58 -13.55 17.14
CA ILE A 19 0.84 -14.05 16.00
C ILE A 19 -0.18 -15.07 16.50
N SER A 20 -1.46 -14.73 16.45
CA SER A 20 -2.55 -15.67 16.74
C SER A 20 -3.15 -16.15 15.42
N SER A 21 -2.90 -17.41 15.07
CA SER A 21 -3.44 -18.02 13.85
C SER A 21 -3.91 -19.45 14.14
N PRO A 22 -5.23 -19.68 14.28
CA PRO A 22 -5.78 -21.03 14.50
C PRO A 22 -5.60 -21.96 13.29
N LYS A 23 -5.05 -21.46 12.18
CA LYS A 23 -4.80 -22.21 10.94
C LYS A 23 -3.40 -22.81 10.86
N LEU A 24 -2.49 -22.45 11.78
CA LEU A 24 -1.16 -23.05 11.84
C LEU A 24 -1.24 -24.33 12.68
N PRO A 25 -0.97 -25.51 12.09
CA PRO A 25 -0.97 -26.75 12.84
C PRO A 25 0.26 -26.83 13.75
N ASP A 26 0.10 -27.53 14.87
CA ASP A 26 1.19 -27.77 15.81
C ASP A 26 2.38 -28.48 15.13
N GLY A 27 3.60 -28.04 15.46
CA GLY A 27 4.83 -28.59 14.89
C GLY A 27 5.15 -28.14 13.46
N ALA A 28 4.36 -27.24 12.87
CA ALA A 28 4.66 -26.68 11.55
C ALA A 28 5.94 -25.84 11.55
N LEU A 29 6.80 -26.06 10.56
CA LEU A 29 7.93 -25.18 10.28
C LEU A 29 7.45 -23.92 9.56
N VAL A 30 7.78 -22.75 10.10
CA VAL A 30 7.35 -21.44 9.56
C VAL A 30 8.53 -20.49 9.38
N GLU A 31 8.47 -19.66 8.33
CA GLU A 31 9.36 -18.52 8.13
C GLU A 31 8.58 -17.24 8.46
N VAL A 32 9.14 -16.38 9.31
CA VAL A 32 8.52 -15.11 9.70
C VAL A 32 9.34 -13.95 9.13
N ARG A 33 8.68 -13.04 8.41
CA ARG A 33 9.28 -11.79 7.91
C ARG A 33 8.60 -10.60 8.56
N VAL A 34 9.39 -9.74 9.19
CA VAL A 34 8.90 -8.54 9.89
C VAL A 34 9.32 -7.30 9.10
N PHE A 35 8.34 -6.46 8.78
CA PHE A 35 8.57 -5.18 8.13
C PHE A 35 8.16 -4.06 9.08
N LEU A 36 9.09 -3.14 9.37
CA LEU A 36 8.74 -1.90 10.06
C LEU A 36 7.97 -1.02 9.09
N LEU A 37 6.71 -0.78 9.42
CA LEU A 37 5.88 0.15 8.67
C LEU A 37 6.14 1.56 9.18
N PRO A 38 6.11 2.57 8.30
CA PRO A 38 6.17 3.96 8.73
C PRO A 38 4.99 4.24 9.68
N LYS A 39 5.26 5.05 10.71
CA LYS A 39 4.28 5.40 11.76
C LYS A 39 3.07 6.13 11.19
N GLU A 40 3.30 6.88 10.13
CA GLU A 40 2.30 7.59 9.34
C GLU A 40 2.33 6.98 7.94
N GLU A 41 1.16 6.66 7.38
CA GLU A 41 1.08 6.57 5.94
C GLU A 41 1.57 7.90 5.40
N GLN A 42 2.57 7.87 4.52
CA GLN A 42 3.05 9.10 3.89
C GLN A 42 1.84 9.79 3.29
N ASP A 43 1.57 11.01 3.73
CA ASP A 43 0.47 11.79 3.15
C ASP A 43 0.72 11.86 1.64
N MET A 44 -0.23 11.36 0.87
CA MET A 44 -0.07 11.26 -0.57
C MET A 44 0.05 12.65 -1.21
N THR A 45 -0.54 13.67 -0.59
CA THR A 45 -0.36 15.07 -0.98
C THR A 45 1.09 15.48 -0.77
N ASP A 46 1.68 15.19 0.39
CA ASP A 46 3.08 15.48 0.67
C ASP A 46 4.01 14.75 -0.30
N TYR A 47 3.69 13.50 -0.64
CA TYR A 47 4.45 12.73 -1.64
C TYR A 47 4.37 13.36 -3.04
N LEU A 48 3.17 13.69 -3.52
CA LEU A 48 2.97 14.31 -4.84
C LEU A 48 3.66 15.69 -4.90
N LEU A 49 3.72 16.41 -3.78
CA LEU A 49 4.37 17.71 -3.69
C LEU A 49 5.87 17.63 -3.36
N SER A 50 6.42 16.45 -3.08
CA SER A 50 7.77 16.27 -2.54
C SER A 50 8.90 16.65 -3.51
N THR A 51 8.71 16.48 -4.83
CA THR A 51 9.74 16.76 -5.85
C THR A 51 9.19 17.67 -6.95
N GLU A 52 10.08 18.37 -7.64
CA GLU A 52 9.69 19.24 -8.76
C GLU A 52 9.03 18.44 -9.89
N ALA A 53 9.59 17.28 -10.22
CA ALA A 53 9.01 16.39 -11.24
C ALA A 53 7.59 15.93 -10.85
N ASN A 54 7.38 15.50 -9.60
CA ASN A 54 6.04 15.07 -9.16
C ASN A 54 5.04 16.24 -9.16
N ARG A 55 5.48 17.44 -8.73
CA ARG A 55 4.65 18.65 -8.78
C ARG A 55 4.23 18.98 -10.20
N GLN A 56 5.17 18.96 -11.14
CA GLN A 56 4.90 19.23 -12.55
C GLN A 56 3.88 18.23 -13.11
N HIS A 57 4.08 16.94 -12.88
CA HIS A 57 3.14 15.90 -13.31
C HIS A 57 1.74 16.06 -12.70
N LEU A 58 1.65 16.44 -11.42
CA LEU A 58 0.37 16.70 -10.78
C LEU A 58 -0.34 17.89 -11.45
N MET A 59 0.36 18.98 -11.73
CA MET A 59 -0.23 20.16 -12.38
C MET A 59 -0.67 19.87 -13.82
N GLU A 60 0.10 19.09 -14.56
CA GLU A 60 -0.28 18.63 -15.91
C GLU A 60 -1.55 17.77 -15.86
N ALA A 61 -1.61 16.80 -14.96
CA ALA A 61 -2.80 15.94 -14.80
C ALA A 61 -4.05 16.74 -14.40
N LEU A 62 -3.91 17.78 -13.57
CA LEU A 62 -5.01 18.67 -13.21
C LEU A 62 -5.46 19.52 -14.42
N ALA A 63 -4.52 20.04 -15.21
CA ALA A 63 -4.85 20.80 -16.43
C ALA A 63 -5.53 19.91 -17.49
N ASP A 64 -5.08 18.67 -17.64
CA ASP A 64 -5.70 17.69 -18.54
C ASP A 64 -7.13 17.35 -18.09
N LEU A 65 -7.37 17.24 -16.78
CA LEU A 65 -8.70 17.02 -16.23
C LEU A 65 -9.66 18.16 -16.57
N GLU A 66 -9.19 19.40 -16.66
CA GLU A 66 -10.03 20.54 -17.06
C GLU A 66 -10.38 20.53 -18.57
N ASN A 67 -9.74 19.67 -19.35
CA ASN A 67 -9.92 19.59 -20.80
C ASN A 67 -10.57 18.26 -21.22
N PRO A 68 -11.90 18.22 -21.46
CA PRO A 68 -12.60 17.00 -21.87
C PRO A 68 -12.07 16.33 -23.15
N SER A 69 -11.31 17.05 -23.99
CA SER A 69 -10.72 16.48 -25.21
C SER A 69 -9.58 15.49 -24.95
N THR A 70 -9.02 15.46 -23.74
CA THR A 70 -7.95 14.52 -23.33
C THR A 70 -8.50 13.21 -22.75
N TYR A 71 -9.83 13.12 -22.54
CA TYR A 71 -10.42 12.00 -21.81
C TYR A 71 -10.46 10.74 -22.65
N ILE A 72 -9.99 9.64 -22.07
CA ILE A 72 -10.12 8.30 -22.65
C ILE A 72 -11.26 7.58 -21.94
N TYR A 73 -12.36 7.37 -22.67
CA TYR A 73 -13.49 6.58 -22.18
C TYR A 73 -13.29 5.12 -22.56
N VAL A 74 -13.22 4.26 -21.54
CA VAL A 74 -13.14 2.80 -21.73
C VAL A 74 -14.50 2.20 -21.43
N ASN A 75 -15.08 1.48 -22.38
CA ASN A 75 -16.28 0.70 -22.13
C ASN A 75 -15.86 -0.62 -21.42
N PRO A 76 -16.32 -0.88 -20.19
CA PRO A 76 -15.95 -2.08 -19.45
C PRO A 76 -16.34 -3.39 -20.15
N GLU A 77 -17.32 -3.35 -21.06
CA GLU A 77 -17.77 -4.52 -21.83
C GLU A 77 -16.77 -4.96 -22.92
N ASN A 78 -15.77 -4.13 -23.23
CA ASN A 78 -14.74 -4.37 -24.24
C ASN A 78 -13.35 -4.70 -23.63
N LEU A 79 -13.28 -4.95 -22.32
CA LEU A 79 -12.08 -5.37 -21.57
C LEU A 79 -12.12 -6.87 -21.26
#